data_AF-A0A1A9M9P0-F1
#
_entry.id   AF-A0A1A9M9P0-F1
#
_cell.length_a   1.000
_cell.length_b   1.000
_cell.length_c   1.000
_cell.angle_alpha   90.00
_cell.angle_beta   90.00
_cell.angle_gamma   90.00
#
_symmetry.space_group_name_H-M   'P 1'
#
loop_
_entity.id
_entity.type
_entity.pdbx_description
1 polymer ?
#
loop_
_entity_poly.entity_id
_entity_poly.type
_entity_poly.pdbx_seq_one_letter_code
_entity_poly.pdbx_strand_id
1 'polypeptide(L)'
;MSTFADGQSALALKGKTMRISRYLERGVFAVAAVLTLTLGGVTSAYADSFKVSGNLSYRSTEVKRLANCAATQWYNKSESGGQINDCNNAGNDAYWDGVHLSAATEMEIIGERVGYYKGACPPKHGFAYVKCYYVDGRAKGHPVMTVAVESYGLGGMTARVTWYYL
;
A
#
# COMPACT_ATOMS: atom_id res chain seq x y z
N MET A 1 14.14 -47.88 31.84
CA MET A 1 14.09 -49.25 31.28
C MET A 1 13.00 -49.29 30.23
N SER A 2 13.42 -49.44 28.97
CA SER A 2 12.89 -50.36 27.95
C SER A 2 11.83 -51.35 28.49
N THR A 3 10.71 -51.72 27.84
CA THR A 3 10.44 -51.89 26.40
C THR A 3 9.08 -52.57 26.15
N PHE A 4 8.49 -52.36 24.95
CA PHE A 4 7.67 -53.28 24.09
C PHE A 4 6.31 -53.79 24.66
N ALA A 5 5.27 -54.18 23.89
CA ALA A 5 5.04 -54.37 22.46
C ALA A 5 3.52 -54.55 22.18
N ASP A 6 3.13 -54.30 20.92
CA ASP A 6 2.20 -55.05 20.06
C ASP A 6 0.77 -55.42 20.50
N GLY A 7 -0.18 -55.32 19.54
CA GLY A 7 -1.34 -56.22 19.53
C GLY A 7 -2.57 -55.69 18.80
N GLN A 8 -2.88 -56.31 17.65
CA GLN A 8 -3.87 -55.91 16.66
C GLN A 8 -5.34 -56.29 16.98
N SER A 9 -6.26 -55.48 16.44
CA SER A 9 -7.50 -55.79 15.70
C SER A 9 -8.56 -56.81 16.21
N ALA A 10 -9.80 -56.33 16.41
CA ALA A 10 -11.09 -56.91 15.93
C ALA A 10 -12.26 -55.99 16.37
N LEU A 11 -12.91 -55.16 15.54
CA LEU A 11 -13.89 -55.46 14.48
C LEU A 11 -15.21 -56.06 15.01
N ALA A 12 -16.23 -55.23 15.23
CA ALA A 12 -17.64 -55.60 14.99
C ALA A 12 -18.56 -54.37 14.93
N LEU A 13 -19.11 -54.17 13.74
CA LEU A 13 -20.11 -53.20 13.32
C LEU A 13 -21.35 -53.11 14.24
N LYS A 14 -22.05 -51.97 14.22
CA LYS A 14 -23.33 -51.79 13.47
C LYS A 14 -24.05 -50.49 13.86
N GLY A 15 -23.59 -49.37 13.29
CA GLY A 15 -24.32 -48.10 13.28
C GLY A 15 -24.73 -47.76 11.85
N LYS A 16 -26.02 -47.88 11.57
CA LYS A 16 -26.67 -47.72 10.26
C LYS A 16 -26.61 -46.25 9.81
N THR A 17 -25.54 -45.84 9.13
CA THR A 17 -25.46 -44.49 8.55
C THR A 17 -26.15 -44.45 7.19
N MET A 18 -27.22 -43.65 7.14
CA MET A 18 -27.95 -43.33 5.93
C MET A 18 -27.05 -42.72 4.86
N ARG A 19 -27.28 -43.16 3.62
CA ARG A 19 -26.70 -42.67 2.38
C ARG A 19 -26.88 -41.15 2.24
N ILE A 20 -25.79 -40.43 2.00
CA ILE A 20 -25.80 -39.21 1.20
C ILE A 20 -24.92 -39.51 -0.01
N SER A 21 -25.58 -39.68 -1.15
CA SER A 21 -24.94 -39.97 -2.43
C SER A 21 -25.09 -38.76 -3.34
N ARG A 22 -23.95 -38.38 -3.92
CA ARG A 22 -23.75 -37.67 -5.19
C ARG A 22 -24.01 -36.17 -5.18
N TYR A 23 -23.14 -35.50 -5.95
CA TYR A 23 -23.10 -34.07 -6.31
C TYR A 23 -22.20 -33.18 -5.46
N LEU A 24 -20.89 -33.29 -5.68
CA LEU A 24 -19.99 -32.14 -5.83
C LEU A 24 -18.68 -32.56 -6.52
N GLU A 25 -18.80 -33.27 -7.64
CA GLU A 25 -17.76 -33.20 -8.68
C GLU A 25 -18.07 -31.97 -9.54
N ARG A 26 -17.28 -30.91 -9.38
CA ARG A 26 -17.12 -29.85 -10.39
C ARG A 26 -15.98 -28.92 -10.00
N GLY A 27 -14.95 -28.90 -10.82
CA GLY A 27 -14.07 -27.74 -10.98
C GLY A 27 -12.72 -27.83 -10.29
N VAL A 28 -11.87 -28.76 -10.72
CA VAL A 28 -10.41 -28.53 -10.67
C VAL A 28 -10.13 -27.36 -11.60
N PHE A 29 -10.01 -26.16 -11.04
CA PHE A 29 -9.50 -25.00 -11.77
C PHE A 29 -7.99 -25.19 -11.96
N ALA A 30 -7.63 -25.80 -13.08
CA ALA A 30 -6.27 -25.72 -13.62
C ALA A 30 -6.05 -24.29 -14.11
N VAL A 31 -5.44 -23.45 -13.26
CA VAL A 31 -4.95 -22.14 -13.69
C VAL A 31 -3.68 -22.39 -14.49
N ALA A 32 -3.80 -22.33 -15.81
CA ALA A 32 -2.65 -22.31 -16.70
C ALA A 32 -1.86 -21.03 -16.44
N ALA A 33 -0.67 -21.17 -15.86
CA ALA A 33 0.31 -20.09 -15.79
C ALA A 33 0.82 -19.81 -17.21
N VAL A 34 0.30 -18.76 -17.84
CA VAL A 34 0.85 -18.23 -19.09
C VAL A 34 2.15 -17.50 -18.72
N LEU A 35 3.29 -18.15 -18.94
CA LEU A 35 4.58 -17.46 -19.01
C LEU A 35 4.59 -16.60 -20.29
N THR A 36 4.16 -15.34 -20.18
CA THR A 36 4.52 -14.32 -21.16
C THR A 36 6.01 -13.99 -21.02
N LEU A 37 6.82 -14.46 -21.96
CA LEU A 37 8.16 -13.93 -22.19
C LEU A 37 8.03 -12.48 -22.69
N THR A 38 8.33 -11.50 -21.83
CA THR A 38 8.69 -10.15 -22.28
C THR A 38 10.20 -9.99 -22.19
N LEU A 39 10.85 -10.12 -23.36
CA LEU A 39 12.22 -9.72 -23.59
C LEU A 39 12.34 -8.19 -23.48
N GLY A 40 13.31 -7.72 -22.68
CA GLY A 40 13.92 -6.40 -22.81
C GLY A 40 13.29 -5.28 -21.98
N GLY A 41 13.96 -4.92 -20.89
CA GLY A 41 13.70 -3.68 -20.16
C GLY A 41 13.71 -3.90 -18.66
N VAL A 42 14.82 -3.56 -18.01
CA VAL A 42 15.02 -3.36 -16.56
C VAL A 42 13.76 -3.60 -15.72
N THR A 43 13.55 -4.85 -15.29
CA THR A 43 12.60 -5.14 -14.22
C THR A 43 13.23 -4.66 -12.92
N SER A 44 13.02 -3.38 -12.60
CA SER A 44 13.07 -2.99 -11.21
C SER A 44 11.87 -3.64 -10.53
N ALA A 45 12.12 -4.78 -9.88
CA ALA A 45 11.12 -5.48 -9.11
C ALA A 45 10.80 -4.64 -7.86
N TYR A 46 9.97 -3.61 -8.01
CA TYR A 46 9.42 -2.84 -6.91
C TYR A 46 7.99 -3.31 -6.64
N ALA A 47 7.85 -4.23 -5.70
CA ALA A 47 6.74 -4.28 -4.76
C ALA A 47 7.10 -5.25 -3.65
N ASP A 48 6.86 -4.87 -2.39
CA ASP A 48 6.09 -5.79 -1.56
C ASP A 48 5.11 -5.04 -0.65
N SER A 49 3.87 -4.93 -1.15
CA SER A 49 2.69 -4.25 -0.63
C SER A 49 2.71 -2.71 -0.60
N PHE A 50 2.01 -2.12 -1.58
CA PHE A 50 1.56 -0.72 -1.54
C PHE A 50 0.09 -0.73 -1.13
N LYS A 51 -0.21 -0.26 0.08
CA LYS A 51 -1.58 -0.20 0.60
C LYS A 51 -2.06 1.24 0.50
N VAL A 52 -3.23 1.43 -0.12
CA VAL A 52 -3.83 2.75 -0.25
C VAL A 52 -5.25 2.67 0.31
N SER A 53 -5.55 3.49 1.31
CA SER A 53 -6.83 3.48 2.01
C SER A 53 -7.32 4.92 2.25
N GLY A 54 -8.58 5.05 2.69
CA GLY A 54 -9.19 6.35 2.97
C GLY A 54 -9.65 7.12 1.74
N ASN A 55 -9.89 8.41 1.90
CA ASN A 55 -10.46 9.26 0.85
C ASN A 55 -9.35 9.99 0.08
N LEU A 56 -9.02 9.46 -1.09
CA LEU A 56 -8.14 10.07 -2.10
C LEU A 56 -8.90 10.41 -3.40
N SER A 57 -10.22 10.58 -3.35
CA SER A 57 -11.08 10.63 -4.54
C SER A 57 -10.69 11.70 -5.57
N TYR A 58 -9.94 12.72 -5.16
CA TYR A 58 -9.39 13.73 -6.06
C TYR A 58 -8.04 13.27 -6.63
N ARG A 59 -7.95 13.08 -7.95
CA ARG A 59 -6.70 12.75 -8.68
C ARG A 59 -5.88 11.60 -8.06
N SER A 60 -6.54 10.59 -7.48
CA SER A 60 -5.95 9.55 -6.61
C SER A 60 -4.58 9.01 -7.04
N THR A 61 -4.35 8.79 -8.33
CA THR A 61 -3.05 8.36 -8.87
C THR A 61 -1.95 9.40 -8.69
N GLU A 62 -2.21 10.65 -9.08
CA GLU A 62 -1.25 11.76 -8.95
C GLU A 62 -0.88 11.99 -7.49
N VAL A 63 -1.90 11.98 -6.64
CA VAL A 63 -1.80 12.11 -5.18
C VAL A 63 -0.90 11.05 -4.57
N LYS A 64 -1.19 9.79 -4.90
CA LYS A 64 -0.43 8.63 -4.43
C LYS A 64 1.05 8.79 -4.80
N ARG A 65 1.35 9.19 -6.03
CA ARG A 65 2.72 9.38 -6.51
C ARG A 65 3.44 10.53 -5.83
N LEU A 66 2.80 11.69 -5.68
CA LEU A 66 3.35 12.85 -4.95
C LEU A 66 3.65 12.51 -3.48
N ALA A 67 2.75 11.76 -2.84
CA ALA A 67 2.91 11.31 -1.46
C ALA A 67 4.03 10.27 -1.32
N ASN A 68 4.09 9.29 -2.22
CA ASN A 68 5.16 8.29 -2.25
C ASN A 68 6.55 8.94 -2.41
N CYS A 69 6.68 9.89 -3.33
CA CYS A 69 7.94 10.62 -3.53
C CYS A 69 8.36 11.39 -2.27
N ALA A 70 7.44 12.16 -1.68
CA ALA A 70 7.72 12.89 -0.45
C ALA A 70 8.13 11.96 0.69
N ALA A 71 7.37 10.89 0.92
CA ALA A 71 7.63 9.91 1.95
C ALA A 71 8.99 9.23 1.75
N THR A 72 9.33 8.88 0.51
CA THR A 72 10.62 8.29 0.15
C THR A 72 11.80 9.23 0.41
N GLN A 73 11.70 10.51 0.03
CA GLN A 73 12.78 11.48 0.28
C GLN A 73 12.97 11.72 1.78
N TRP A 74 11.87 11.77 2.55
CA TRP A 74 11.96 11.86 4.00
C TRP A 74 12.60 10.60 4.61
N TYR A 75 12.18 9.40 4.21
CA TYR A 75 12.73 8.16 4.76
C TYR A 75 14.22 7.99 4.41
N ASN A 76 14.59 8.18 3.14
CA ASN A 76 15.92 7.89 2.65
C ASN A 76 16.93 8.99 2.99
N LYS A 77 16.49 10.25 3.10
CA LYS A 77 17.37 11.42 3.23
C LYS A 77 17.00 12.38 4.37
N SER A 78 15.91 12.12 5.11
CA SER A 78 15.40 13.02 6.17
C SER A 78 15.04 14.43 5.68
N GLU A 79 14.74 14.59 4.39
CA GLU A 79 14.35 15.87 3.80
C GLU A 79 12.90 16.23 4.13
N SER A 80 12.60 17.52 4.28
CA SER A 80 11.22 18.01 4.44
C SER A 80 11.00 19.39 3.82
N GLY A 81 9.73 19.73 3.58
CA GLY A 81 9.29 21.02 3.07
C GLY A 81 9.95 21.36 1.73
N GLY A 82 10.64 22.49 1.69
CA GLY A 82 11.33 23.00 0.49
C GLY A 82 12.65 22.30 0.15
N GLN A 83 13.13 21.38 0.99
CA GLN A 83 14.31 20.57 0.64
C GLN A 83 13.98 19.51 -0.42
N ILE A 84 12.74 19.01 -0.40
CA ILE A 84 12.23 18.02 -1.34
C ILE A 84 11.84 18.74 -2.64
N ASN A 85 12.79 19.00 -3.54
CA ASN A 85 12.50 19.71 -4.80
C ASN A 85 12.06 18.76 -5.93
N ASP A 86 12.57 17.54 -5.94
CA ASP A 86 12.38 16.59 -7.05
C ASP A 86 10.96 16.03 -7.14
N CYS A 87 10.18 16.11 -6.05
CA CYS A 87 8.85 15.52 -6.00
C CYS A 87 7.72 16.39 -6.57
N ASN A 88 7.99 17.61 -7.01
CA ASN A 88 6.93 18.52 -7.49
C ASN A 88 6.23 18.00 -8.76
N ASN A 89 6.90 17.18 -9.57
CA ASN A 89 6.37 16.62 -10.80
C ASN A 89 6.05 15.12 -10.69
N ALA A 90 6.20 14.51 -9.50
CA ALA A 90 6.04 13.08 -9.30
C ALA A 90 4.64 12.57 -9.67
N GLY A 91 3.62 13.43 -9.61
CA GLY A 91 2.25 13.11 -10.00
C GLY A 91 2.10 12.54 -11.42
N ASN A 92 2.95 12.96 -12.35
CA ASN A 92 2.91 12.55 -13.75
C ASN A 92 3.89 11.42 -14.08
N ASP A 93 4.66 10.95 -13.11
CA ASP A 93 5.73 9.99 -13.31
C ASP A 93 5.34 8.61 -12.75
N ALA A 94 5.21 7.64 -13.64
CA ALA A 94 4.83 6.26 -13.30
C ALA A 94 5.91 5.54 -12.48
N TYR A 95 7.15 6.05 -12.43
CA TYR A 95 8.17 5.56 -11.51
C TYR A 95 7.64 5.48 -10.07
N TRP A 96 6.83 6.46 -9.64
CA TRP A 96 6.28 6.54 -8.29
C TRP A 96 5.06 5.64 -8.03
N ASP A 97 4.73 4.73 -8.94
CA ASP A 97 3.72 3.70 -8.68
C ASP A 97 4.23 2.53 -7.83
N GLY A 98 5.56 2.36 -7.71
CA GLY A 98 6.22 1.36 -6.85
C GLY A 98 6.77 1.93 -5.54
N VAL A 99 7.13 1.08 -4.58
CA VAL A 99 7.78 1.48 -3.31
C VAL A 99 9.28 1.71 -3.54
N HIS A 100 9.84 2.82 -3.04
CA HIS A 100 11.25 3.23 -3.23
C HIS A 100 12.01 3.50 -1.93
N LEU A 101 11.56 2.91 -0.82
CA LEU A 101 12.22 3.05 0.49
C LEU A 101 13.51 2.23 0.53
N SER A 102 14.58 2.79 1.12
CA SER A 102 15.91 2.16 1.10
C SER A 102 16.06 0.93 2.00
N ALA A 103 15.21 0.80 3.03
CA ALA A 103 15.29 -0.26 4.04
C ALA A 103 13.92 -0.83 4.44
N ALA A 104 12.88 -0.55 3.65
CA ALA A 104 11.53 -1.04 3.87
C ALA A 104 10.86 -1.40 2.53
N THR A 105 9.99 -2.40 2.54
CA THR A 105 9.29 -2.87 1.32
C THR A 105 7.82 -2.47 1.29
N GLU A 106 7.23 -2.20 2.46
CA GLU A 106 5.82 -1.79 2.59
C GLU A 106 5.66 -0.27 2.66
N MET A 107 4.70 0.25 1.90
CA MET A 107 4.23 1.63 2.02
C MET A 107 2.72 1.64 2.15
N GLU A 108 2.21 2.26 3.20
CA GLU A 108 0.80 2.55 3.36
C GLU A 108 0.53 4.04 3.18
N ILE A 109 -0.45 4.38 2.35
CA ILE A 109 -0.94 5.75 2.16
C ILE A 109 -2.39 5.82 2.64
N ILE A 110 -2.63 6.62 3.67
CA ILE A 110 -3.96 6.86 4.23
C ILE A 110 -4.43 8.25 3.83
N GLY A 111 -5.46 8.30 3.01
CA GLY A 111 -6.11 9.52 2.55
C GLY A 111 -7.19 10.02 3.49
N GLU A 112 -7.19 11.32 3.76
CA GLU A 112 -8.24 12.00 4.49
C GLU A 112 -8.65 13.27 3.76
N ARG A 113 -9.96 13.56 3.77
CA ARG A 113 -10.52 14.75 3.14
C ARG A 113 -11.02 15.68 4.24
N VAL A 114 -10.49 16.90 4.29
CA VAL A 114 -10.79 17.92 5.31
C VAL A 114 -11.28 19.21 4.66
N GLY A 115 -12.44 19.70 5.10
CA GLY A 115 -12.94 21.01 4.68
C GLY A 115 -12.04 22.12 5.20
N TYR A 116 -11.49 22.96 4.32
CA TYR A 116 -10.51 23.97 4.66
C TYR A 116 -10.54 25.19 3.75
N TYR A 117 -10.81 26.32 4.39
CA TYR A 117 -11.28 27.52 3.73
C TYR A 117 -10.20 28.52 3.29
N LYS A 118 -8.92 28.23 3.55
CA LYS A 118 -7.84 29.23 3.44
C LYS A 118 -6.98 29.13 2.17
N GLY A 119 -7.05 28.05 1.40
CA GLY A 119 -6.29 27.89 0.13
C GLY A 119 -4.76 27.97 0.27
N ALA A 120 -4.23 27.81 1.49
CA ALA A 120 -2.81 27.86 1.82
C ALA A 120 -2.42 26.60 2.59
N CYS A 121 -1.15 26.19 2.49
CA CYS A 121 -0.63 25.10 3.32
C CYS A 121 -0.97 25.31 4.79
N PRO A 122 -1.72 24.39 5.43
CA PRO A 122 -2.00 24.50 6.85
C PRO A 122 -0.71 24.39 7.66
N PRO A 123 -0.71 24.89 8.90
CA PRO A 123 0.40 24.67 9.82
C PRO A 123 0.64 23.17 9.99
N LYS A 124 1.92 22.80 10.15
CA LYS A 124 2.41 21.42 10.19
C LYS A 124 1.58 20.57 11.18
N HIS A 125 0.93 19.52 10.69
CA HIS A 125 0.20 18.51 11.48
C HIS A 125 0.80 17.11 11.27
N GLY A 126 0.85 16.29 12.33
CA GLY A 126 1.47 14.95 12.36
C GLY A 126 2.76 14.91 13.20
N PHE A 127 3.29 13.72 13.50
CA PHE A 127 4.57 13.57 14.22
C PHE A 127 5.75 14.11 13.39
N ALA A 128 5.73 13.86 12.08
CA ALA A 128 6.67 14.45 11.13
C ALA A 128 5.93 14.96 9.88
N TYR A 129 5.81 16.28 9.76
CA TYR A 129 5.27 16.93 8.57
C TYR A 129 6.32 16.91 7.45
N VAL A 130 6.01 16.20 6.37
CA VAL A 130 6.95 15.99 5.27
C VAL A 130 6.86 17.12 4.25
N LYS A 131 5.69 17.32 3.64
CA LYS A 131 5.56 18.29 2.54
C LYS A 131 4.13 18.77 2.34
N CYS A 132 4.02 19.98 1.84
CA CYS A 132 2.80 20.53 1.28
C CYS A 132 2.89 20.59 -0.25
N TYR A 133 1.79 20.30 -0.93
CA TYR A 133 1.63 20.48 -2.35
C TYR A 133 0.42 21.37 -2.65
N TYR A 134 0.62 22.29 -3.58
CA TYR A 134 -0.45 23.05 -4.22
C TYR A 134 -0.76 22.37 -5.55
N VAL A 135 -1.67 21.41 -5.53
CA VAL A 135 -1.85 20.43 -6.63
C VAL A 135 -2.35 21.10 -7.91
N ASP A 136 -3.06 22.23 -7.79
CA ASP A 136 -3.46 23.07 -8.93
C ASP A 136 -2.87 24.48 -8.84
N GLY A 137 -1.76 24.66 -8.12
CA GLY A 137 -1.14 25.96 -7.89
C GLY A 137 -1.75 26.75 -6.74
N ARG A 138 -1.18 27.92 -6.47
CA ARG A 138 -1.46 28.73 -5.26
C ARG A 138 -2.56 29.75 -5.53
N ALA A 139 -3.82 29.29 -5.58
CA ALA A 139 -4.99 30.16 -5.68
C ALA A 139 -6.07 29.79 -4.65
N LYS A 140 -6.90 30.77 -4.28
CA LYS A 140 -7.99 30.56 -3.33
C LYS A 140 -8.99 29.56 -3.90
N GLY A 141 -9.26 28.50 -3.13
CA GLY A 141 -10.17 27.42 -3.52
C GLY A 141 -9.54 26.27 -4.29
N HIS A 142 -8.25 26.36 -4.60
CA HIS A 142 -7.51 25.20 -5.08
C HIS A 142 -7.24 24.24 -3.91
N PRO A 143 -7.33 22.92 -4.15
CA PRO A 143 -7.06 21.94 -3.13
C PRO A 143 -5.58 21.98 -2.74
N VAL A 144 -5.34 21.85 -1.44
CA VAL A 144 -4.00 21.72 -0.88
C VAL A 144 -3.83 20.30 -0.35
N MET A 145 -2.69 19.68 -0.63
CA MET A 145 -2.35 18.36 -0.11
C MET A 145 -1.21 18.51 0.91
N THR A 146 -1.32 17.86 2.05
CA THR A 146 -0.18 17.66 2.94
C THR A 146 0.16 16.19 3.08
N VAL A 147 1.44 15.90 3.19
CA VAL A 147 1.99 14.57 3.48
C VAL A 147 2.65 14.62 4.85
N ALA A 148 2.27 13.70 5.72
CA ALA A 148 2.88 13.50 7.03
C ALA A 148 3.20 12.02 7.23
N VAL A 149 4.22 11.74 8.04
CA VAL A 149 4.54 10.37 8.46
C VAL A 149 3.83 10.08 9.76
N GLU A 150 3.13 8.95 9.82
CA GLU A 150 2.50 8.45 11.04
C GLU A 150 3.37 7.42 11.76
N SER A 151 4.02 6.56 11.00
CA SER A 151 4.90 5.50 11.49
C SER A 151 5.96 5.17 10.43
N TYR A 152 7.12 4.70 10.87
CA TYR A 152 8.18 4.19 10.00
C TYR A 152 9.04 3.17 10.75
N GLY A 153 9.64 2.23 10.02
CA GLY A 153 10.56 1.24 10.56
C GLY A 153 11.05 0.26 9.50
N LEU A 154 11.71 -0.82 9.93
CA LEU A 154 12.19 -1.88 9.03
C LEU A 154 11.05 -2.62 8.31
N GLY A 155 9.85 -2.62 8.90
CA GLY A 155 8.67 -3.29 8.34
C GLY A 155 7.83 -2.44 7.39
N GLY A 156 8.12 -1.15 7.22
CA GLY A 156 7.32 -0.27 6.39
C GLY A 156 7.23 1.18 6.85
N MET A 157 6.43 1.94 6.11
CA MET A 157 6.10 3.33 6.43
C MET A 157 4.62 3.59 6.17
N THR A 158 3.97 4.32 7.08
CA THR A 158 2.61 4.84 6.88
C THR A 158 2.67 6.35 6.69
N ALA A 159 2.25 6.80 5.52
CA ALA A 159 2.11 8.21 5.17
C ALA A 159 0.63 8.62 5.20
N ARG A 160 0.30 9.63 6.00
CA ARG A 160 -1.00 10.29 5.96
C ARG A 160 -0.99 11.40 4.92
N VAL A 161 -2.00 11.37 4.06
CA VAL A 161 -2.27 12.39 3.06
C VAL A 161 -3.57 13.09 3.43
N THR A 162 -3.50 14.39 3.68
CA THR A 162 -4.68 15.20 3.97
C THR A 162 -4.97 16.14 2.83
N TRP A 163 -6.19 16.06 2.30
CA TRP A 163 -6.75 16.90 1.25
C TRP A 163 -7.60 18.00 1.85
N TYR A 164 -7.13 19.24 1.71
CA TYR A 164 -7.80 20.44 2.15
C TYR A 164 -8.59 21.02 0.99
N TYR A 165 -9.91 21.03 1.08
CA TYR A 165 -10.83 21.45 0.02
C TYR A 165 -11.88 22.44 0.52
N LEU A 166 -12.46 23.26 -0.37
CA LEU A 166 -13.61 24.12 -0.07
C LEU A 166 -14.93 23.34 -0.13
#